data_AF-A0A2V9SMD3-F1
#
_entry.id   AF-A0A2V9SMD3-F1
#
_cell.length_a   1.000
_cell.length_b   1.000
_cell.length_c   1.000
_cell.angle_alpha   90.00
_cell.angle_beta   90.00
_cell.angle_gamma   90.00
#
_symmetry.space_group_name_H-M   'P 1'
#
loop_
_entity.id
_entity.type
_entity.pdbx_description
1 polymer ?
#
loop_
_entity_poly.entity_id
_entity_poly.type
_entity_poly.pdbx_seq_one_letter_code
_entity_poly.pdbx_strand_id
1 'polypeptide(L)'
;MAAAVTAVQGAVSRSGRRPCWTGTPEIYFTKGIDNSRLVKVEDPQHSREMKQFGIALCCLFLLVMTYAWQHFTAIEYGYKIESLKTQRDGLAEMNRALRLEEASLRDPERIDTLAKKLGMQSPQAGQVIRMDTALPEGEAPVLASVAAISVVSAR
;
A
#
# COMPACT_ATOMS: atom_id res chain seq x y z
N MET A 1 -111.26 26.54 -38.82
CA MET A 1 -112.38 25.96 -39.60
C MET A 1 -111.82 25.54 -40.95
N ALA A 2 -112.00 24.26 -41.30
CA ALA A 2 -111.81 23.66 -42.64
C ALA A 2 -110.37 23.65 -43.21
N ALA A 3 -109.90 22.64 -43.93
CA ALA A 3 -110.39 21.30 -44.23
C ALA A 3 -109.18 20.49 -44.73
N ALA A 4 -109.24 19.17 -44.51
CA ALA A 4 -108.32 18.19 -45.06
C ALA A 4 -108.47 18.08 -46.59
N VAL A 5 -107.38 17.77 -47.29
CA VAL A 5 -107.45 17.03 -48.57
C VAL A 5 -106.39 15.93 -48.57
N THR A 6 -106.90 14.75 -48.89
CA THR A 6 -106.29 13.43 -48.93
C THR A 6 -105.48 13.16 -50.19
N ALA A 7 -104.41 12.37 -49.98
CA ALA A 7 -103.91 11.26 -50.79
C ALA A 7 -103.42 11.52 -52.23
N VAL A 8 -102.26 10.92 -52.57
CA VAL A 8 -102.17 9.68 -53.38
C VAL A 8 -100.72 9.41 -53.84
N GLN A 9 -100.26 8.19 -53.51
CA GLN A 9 -99.38 7.23 -54.23
C GLN A 9 -97.98 7.61 -54.76
N GLY A 10 -97.12 6.58 -54.72
CA GLY A 10 -96.05 6.38 -55.70
C GLY A 10 -94.69 6.10 -55.04
N ALA A 11 -94.44 4.89 -54.54
CA ALA A 11 -93.87 3.77 -55.31
C ALA A 11 -92.33 3.71 -55.31
N VAL A 12 -91.86 2.47 -55.18
CA VAL A 12 -90.55 1.92 -55.56
C VAL A 12 -89.38 2.15 -54.62
N SER A 13 -89.09 1.09 -53.86
CA SER A 13 -87.78 0.79 -53.28
C SER A 13 -86.68 0.82 -54.35
N ARG A 14 -85.69 1.71 -54.18
CA ARG A 14 -84.37 1.57 -54.81
C ARG A 14 -83.35 1.30 -53.74
N SER A 15 -83.10 0.01 -53.51
CA SER A 15 -81.96 -0.50 -52.75
C SER A 15 -80.67 -0.22 -53.53
N GLY A 16 -80.12 0.98 -53.35
CA GLY A 16 -78.77 1.32 -53.76
C GLY A 16 -77.77 0.68 -52.82
N ARG A 17 -77.02 -0.30 -53.33
CA ARG A 17 -75.98 -1.06 -52.62
C ARG A 17 -74.93 -0.10 -52.04
N ARG A 18 -74.76 -0.11 -50.71
CA ARG A 18 -73.62 0.54 -50.04
C ARG A 18 -72.37 -0.32 -50.27
N PRO A 19 -71.22 0.22 -50.69
CA PRO A 19 -69.96 -0.51 -50.60
C PRO A 19 -69.66 -0.73 -49.12
N CYS A 20 -69.92 -1.95 -48.64
CA CYS A 20 -69.64 -2.38 -47.28
C CYS A 20 -68.16 -2.73 -47.18
N TRP A 21 -67.31 -1.72 -47.06
CA TRP A 21 -65.93 -1.90 -46.61
C TRP A 21 -65.38 -0.60 -46.05
N THR A 22 -65.86 -0.26 -44.87
CA THR A 22 -65.10 0.57 -43.94
C THR A 22 -64.18 -0.38 -43.20
N GLY A 23 -62.88 -0.28 -43.47
CA GLY A 23 -61.85 -0.97 -42.69
C GLY A 23 -62.12 -0.81 -41.20
N THR A 24 -61.72 -1.83 -40.43
CA THR A 24 -61.90 -1.87 -38.97
C THR A 24 -61.54 -0.52 -38.36
N PRO A 25 -62.47 0.19 -37.70
CA PRO A 25 -62.12 1.41 -37.02
C PRO A 25 -61.10 1.04 -35.94
N GLU A 26 -59.87 1.55 -36.06
CA GLU A 26 -58.89 1.46 -34.98
C GLU A 26 -59.40 2.33 -33.83
N ILE A 27 -60.08 1.68 -32.89
CA ILE A 27 -60.57 2.32 -31.68
C ILE A 27 -59.37 2.42 -30.75
N TYR A 28 -58.72 3.58 -30.74
CA TYR A 28 -57.71 3.91 -29.76
C TYR A 28 -58.39 4.13 -28.40
N PHE A 29 -58.43 3.08 -27.58
CA PHE A 29 -58.79 3.23 -26.17
C PHE A 29 -57.64 3.94 -25.45
N THR A 30 -57.81 5.22 -25.14
CA THR A 30 -56.92 5.94 -24.21
C THR A 30 -57.18 5.43 -22.80
N LYS A 31 -56.73 4.20 -22.51
CA LYS A 31 -56.77 3.65 -21.17
C LYS A 31 -55.71 4.37 -20.36
N GLY A 32 -56.12 5.36 -19.57
CA GLY A 32 -55.25 6.04 -18.62
C GLY A 32 -54.74 5.02 -17.62
N ILE A 33 -53.50 4.56 -17.79
CA ILE A 33 -52.85 3.67 -16.82
C ILE A 33 -52.46 4.54 -15.63
N ASP A 34 -53.32 4.55 -14.61
CA ASP A 34 -53.01 5.17 -13.34
C ASP A 34 -52.09 4.24 -12.53
N ASN A 35 -50.78 4.54 -12.58
CA ASN A 35 -49.74 3.84 -11.83
C ASN A 35 -49.58 4.37 -10.40
N SER A 36 -50.46 5.25 -9.91
CA SER A 36 -50.36 5.86 -8.58
C SER A 36 -50.34 4.85 -7.42
N ARG A 37 -50.83 3.62 -7.65
CA ARG A 37 -50.87 2.54 -6.65
C ARG A 37 -49.89 1.40 -6.91
N LEU A 38 -49.02 1.52 -7.91
CA LEU A 38 -48.07 0.46 -8.24
C LEU A 38 -46.93 0.45 -7.22
N VAL A 39 -47.08 -0.38 -6.18
CA VAL A 39 -46.02 -0.64 -5.22
C VAL A 39 -45.15 -1.75 -5.79
N LYS A 40 -43.86 -1.45 -5.98
CA LYS A 40 -42.87 -2.46 -6.38
C LYS A 40 -42.75 -3.49 -5.26
N VAL A 41 -43.30 -4.68 -5.48
CA VAL A 41 -43.09 -5.83 -4.60
C VAL A 41 -41.67 -6.31 -4.85
N GLU A 42 -40.83 -6.30 -3.82
CA GLU A 42 -39.48 -6.85 -3.92
C GLU A 42 -39.54 -8.37 -3.86
N ASP A 43 -39.02 -9.03 -4.89
CA ASP A 43 -38.84 -10.47 -4.86
C ASP A 43 -37.72 -10.83 -3.86
N PRO A 44 -38.02 -11.63 -2.82
CA PRO A 44 -37.04 -11.95 -1.79
C PRO A 44 -35.86 -12.76 -2.32
N GLN A 45 -36.01 -13.41 -3.48
CA GLN A 45 -34.94 -14.16 -4.14
C GLN A 45 -33.86 -13.23 -4.72
N HIS A 46 -34.24 -12.18 -5.45
CA HIS A 46 -33.28 -11.22 -6.03
C HIS A 46 -32.50 -10.45 -4.96
N SER A 47 -33.14 -10.13 -3.81
CA SER A 47 -32.43 -9.52 -2.68
C SER A 47 -31.34 -10.42 -2.10
N ARG A 48 -31.55 -11.74 -2.07
CA ARG A 48 -30.56 -12.72 -1.58
C ARG A 48 -29.39 -12.88 -2.55
N GLU A 49 -29.69 -12.96 -3.84
CA GLU A 49 -28.67 -13.02 -4.89
C GLU A 49 -27.80 -11.76 -4.89
N MET A 50 -28.40 -10.56 -4.86
CA MET A 50 -27.66 -9.29 -4.80
C MET A 50 -26.77 -9.19 -3.54
N LYS A 51 -27.24 -9.71 -2.39
CA LYS A 51 -26.41 -9.79 -1.17
C LYS A 51 -25.23 -10.75 -1.35
N GLN A 52 -25.45 -11.92 -1.95
CA GLN A 52 -24.37 -12.87 -2.22
C GLN A 52 -23.33 -12.30 -3.19
N PHE A 53 -23.76 -11.63 -4.27
CA PHE A 53 -22.86 -10.93 -5.18
C PHE A 53 -22.12 -9.80 -4.48
N GLY A 54 -22.80 -9.01 -3.64
CA GLY A 54 -22.17 -7.95 -2.86
C GLY A 54 -21.12 -8.46 -1.88
N ILE A 55 -21.40 -9.58 -1.19
CA ILE A 55 -20.43 -10.24 -0.30
C ILE A 55 -19.25 -10.75 -1.10
N ALA A 56 -19.48 -11.44 -2.22
CA ALA A 56 -18.41 -11.96 -3.08
C ALA A 56 -17.51 -10.83 -3.60
N LEU A 57 -18.10 -9.72 -4.06
CA LEU A 57 -17.38 -8.54 -4.51
C LEU A 57 -16.56 -7.90 -3.38
N CYS A 58 -17.14 -7.78 -2.19
CA CYS A 58 -16.46 -7.27 -1.01
C CYS A 58 -15.26 -8.15 -0.62
N CYS A 59 -15.43 -9.47 -0.60
CA CYS A 59 -14.34 -10.41 -0.34
C CYS A 59 -13.22 -10.28 -1.37
N LEU A 60 -13.56 -10.19 -2.67
CA LEU A 60 -12.59 -10.00 -3.74
C LEU A 60 -11.85 -8.66 -3.58
N PHE A 61 -12.56 -7.58 -3.27
CA PHE A 61 -11.97 -6.27 -3.02
C PHE A 61 -10.99 -6.29 -1.85
N LEU A 62 -11.37 -6.92 -0.73
CA LEU A 62 -10.49 -7.06 0.44
C LEU A 62 -9.24 -7.89 0.13
N LEU A 63 -9.37 -8.97 -0.63
CA LEU A 63 -8.22 -9.78 -1.07
C LEU A 63 -7.26 -8.96 -1.93
N VAL A 64 -7.77 -8.20 -2.91
CA VAL A 64 -6.93 -7.36 -3.76
C VAL A 64 -6.27 -6.23 -2.97
N MET A 65 -7.01 -5.57 -2.07
CA MET A 65 -6.45 -4.51 -1.21
C MET A 65 -5.38 -5.03 -0.27
N THR A 66 -5.60 -6.18 0.37
CA THR A 66 -4.59 -6.78 1.26
C THR A 66 -3.35 -7.24 0.48
N TYR A 67 -3.51 -7.82 -0.71
CA TYR A 67 -2.39 -8.15 -1.58
C TYR A 67 -1.59 -6.90 -2.00
N ALA A 68 -2.27 -5.85 -2.44
CA ALA A 68 -1.63 -4.59 -2.81
C ALA A 68 -0.89 -4.00 -1.61
N TRP A 69 -1.52 -3.95 -0.43
CA TRP A 69 -0.90 -3.48 0.81
C TRP A 69 0.37 -4.27 1.15
N GLN A 70 0.31 -5.60 1.08
CA GLN A 70 1.47 -6.47 1.31
C GLN A 70 2.60 -6.19 0.31
N HIS A 71 2.26 -6.05 -0.96
CA HIS A 71 3.23 -5.73 -2.01
C HIS A 71 3.91 -4.38 -1.78
N PHE A 72 3.15 -3.33 -1.46
CA PHE A 72 3.72 -2.01 -1.13
C PHE A 72 4.62 -2.06 0.10
N THR A 73 4.18 -2.77 1.14
CA THR A 73 4.94 -2.94 2.39
C THR A 73 6.25 -3.69 2.12
N ALA A 74 6.23 -4.74 1.30
CA ALA A 74 7.42 -5.49 0.91
C ALA A 74 8.42 -4.62 0.13
N ILE A 75 7.93 -3.75 -0.77
CA ILE A 75 8.77 -2.80 -1.50
C ILE A 75 9.46 -1.82 -0.55
N GLU A 76 8.72 -1.23 0.40
CA GLU A 76 9.28 -0.29 1.38
C GLU A 76 10.35 -0.96 2.25
N TYR A 77 10.09 -2.20 2.70
CA TYR A 77 11.08 -2.98 3.44
C TYR A 77 12.31 -3.31 2.57
N GLY A 78 12.13 -3.61 1.28
CA GLY A 78 13.24 -3.82 0.36
C GLY A 78 14.19 -2.62 0.31
N TYR A 79 13.65 -1.41 0.17
CA TYR A 79 14.45 -0.18 0.20
C TYR A 79 15.10 0.07 1.57
N LYS A 80 14.37 -0.16 2.66
CA LYS A 80 14.91 0.00 4.01
C LYS A 80 16.09 -0.96 4.25
N ILE A 81 15.99 -2.20 3.79
CA ILE A 81 17.07 -3.18 3.88
C ILE A 81 18.28 -2.71 3.07
N GLU A 82 18.08 -2.24 1.83
CA GLU A 82 19.19 -1.80 0.99
C GLU A 82 19.91 -0.58 1.58
N SER A 83 19.16 0.37 2.13
CA SER A 83 19.74 1.55 2.80
C SER A 83 20.55 1.17 4.04
N LEU A 84 20.03 0.27 4.88
CA LEU A 84 20.74 -0.22 6.07
C LEU A 84 21.98 -1.03 5.71
N LYS A 85 21.91 -1.82 4.63
CA LYS A 85 23.04 -2.57 4.10
C LYS A 85 24.15 -1.64 3.63
N THR A 86 23.80 -0.60 2.86
CA THR A 86 24.74 0.42 2.41
C THR A 86 25.43 1.13 3.58
N GLN A 87 24.67 1.49 4.63
CA GLN A 87 25.24 2.10 5.84
C GLN A 87 26.19 1.16 6.57
N ARG A 88 25.81 -0.11 6.73
CA ARG A 88 26.64 -1.13 7.37
C ARG A 88 27.94 -1.38 6.60
N ASP A 89 27.87 -1.44 5.27
CA ASP A 89 29.03 -1.63 4.42
C ASP A 89 29.96 -0.41 4.46
N GLY A 90 29.39 0.81 4.47
CA GLY A 90 30.15 2.04 4.67
C GLY A 90 30.87 2.10 6.02
N LEU A 91 30.18 1.73 7.11
CA LEU A 91 30.78 1.63 8.45
C LEU A 91 31.89 0.56 8.50
N ALA A 92 31.69 -0.58 7.83
CA ALA A 92 32.69 -1.63 7.77
C ALA A 92 33.96 -1.19 7.03
N GLU A 93 33.82 -0.47 5.91
CA GLU A 93 34.95 0.05 5.15
C GLU A 93 35.71 1.13 5.95
N MET A 94 34.99 2.03 6.63
CA MET A 94 35.63 3.01 7.52
C MET A 94 36.38 2.33 8.67
N ASN A 95 35.81 1.29 9.28
CA ASN A 95 36.48 0.55 10.35
C ASN A 95 37.77 -0.12 9.83
N ARG A 96 37.71 -0.68 8.62
CA ARG A 96 38.89 -1.26 7.96
C ARG A 96 39.96 -0.21 7.69
N ALA A 97 39.57 0.96 7.18
CA ALA A 97 40.49 2.07 6.93
C ALA A 97 41.17 2.54 8.24
N LEU A 98 40.40 2.72 9.31
CA LEU A 98 40.92 3.10 10.63
C LEU A 98 41.89 2.07 11.19
N ARG A 99 41.62 0.77 11.02
CA ARG A 99 42.55 -0.29 11.46
C ARG A 99 43.85 -0.29 10.68
N LEU A 100 43.80 0.01 9.38
CA LEU A 100 45.00 0.14 8.55
C LEU A 100 45.81 1.38 8.97
N GLU A 101 45.14 2.49 9.26
CA GLU A 101 45.79 3.70 9.77
C GLU A 101 46.42 3.45 11.14
N GLU A 102 45.71 2.78 12.06
CA GLU A 102 46.25 2.38 13.36
C GLU A 102 47.50 1.50 13.19
N ALA A 103 47.43 0.46 12.36
CA ALA A 103 48.57 -0.40 12.08
C ALA A 103 49.76 0.39 11.50
N SER A 104 49.49 1.35 10.61
CA SER A 104 50.52 2.22 10.03
C SER A 104 51.12 3.19 11.06
N LEU A 105 50.33 3.69 12.01
CA LEU A 105 50.81 4.57 13.08
C LEU A 105 51.61 3.81 14.13
N ARG A 106 51.28 2.53 14.33
CA ARG A 106 51.90 1.64 15.32
C ARG A 106 53.14 0.91 14.79
N ASP A 107 53.46 1.10 13.51
CA ASP A 107 54.64 0.53 12.87
C ASP A 107 55.95 1.07 13.49
N PRO A 108 56.75 0.23 14.16
CA PRO A 108 57.96 0.66 14.84
C PRO A 108 59.02 1.24 13.89
N GLU A 109 59.09 0.78 12.64
CA GLU A 109 60.05 1.31 11.66
C GLU A 109 59.70 2.77 11.31
N ARG A 110 58.39 3.04 11.10
CA ARG A 110 57.88 4.39 10.88
C ARG A 110 58.13 5.30 12.09
N ILE A 111 57.93 4.79 13.30
CA ILE A 111 58.18 5.54 14.54
C ILE A 111 59.67 5.88 14.67
N ASP A 112 60.58 4.92 14.46
CA ASP A 112 62.02 5.12 14.59
C ASP A 112 62.57 6.11 13.55
N THR A 113 62.10 6.02 12.29
CA THR A 113 62.47 6.99 11.25
C THR A 113 61.99 8.41 11.56
N LEU A 114 60.79 8.57 12.14
CA LEU A 114 60.28 9.87 12.57
C LEU A 114 61.05 10.40 13.78
N ALA A 115 61.35 9.56 14.77
CA ALA A 115 62.13 9.89 15.96
C ALA A 115 63.52 10.42 15.59
N LYS A 116 64.21 9.75 14.66
CA LYS A 116 65.52 10.20 14.14
C LYS A 116 65.44 11.56 13.44
N LYS A 117 64.39 11.83 12.66
CA LYS A 117 64.17 13.14 12.02
C LYS A 117 63.94 14.26 13.04
N LEU A 118 63.35 13.94 14.18
CA LEU A 118 63.14 14.87 15.30
C LEU A 118 64.38 15.02 16.20
N GLY A 119 65.51 14.37 15.85
CA GLY A 119 66.74 14.40 16.63
C GLY A 119 66.72 13.53 17.89
N MET A 120 65.70 12.67 18.05
CA MET A 120 65.65 11.69 19.13
C MET A 120 66.61 10.54 18.83
N GLN A 121 67.31 10.06 19.86
CA GLN A 121 68.27 8.96 19.76
C GLN A 121 67.81 7.79 20.63
N SER A 122 68.10 6.57 20.19
CA SER A 122 67.82 5.38 20.99
C SER A 122 68.62 5.45 22.31
N PRO A 123 67.99 5.13 23.45
CA PRO A 123 68.67 5.20 24.75
C PRO A 123 69.83 4.21 24.80
N GLN A 124 70.95 4.63 25.40
CA GLN A 124 72.11 3.75 25.61
C GLN A 124 71.84 2.75 26.75
N ALA A 125 72.54 1.60 26.72
CA ALA A 125 72.44 0.60 27.77
C ALA A 125 72.76 1.22 29.15
N GLY A 126 71.76 1.25 30.06
CA GLY A 126 71.86 1.86 31.39
C GLY A 126 71.09 3.17 31.59
N GLN A 127 70.60 3.83 30.53
CA GLN A 127 69.78 5.06 30.64
C GLN A 127 68.27 4.81 30.83
N VAL A 128 67.80 3.56 30.69
CA VAL A 128 66.38 3.22 30.81
C VAL A 128 66.06 2.82 32.25
N ILE A 129 65.44 3.72 33.00
CA ILE A 129 64.89 3.43 34.34
C ILE A 129 63.42 3.04 34.16
N ARG A 130 63.09 1.75 34.33
CA ARG A 130 61.69 1.30 34.35
C ARG A 130 61.08 1.64 35.69
N MET A 131 60.07 2.51 35.68
CA MET A 131 59.28 2.89 36.86
C MET A 131 58.16 1.87 37.11
N ASP A 132 58.49 0.58 37.18
CA ASP A 132 57.52 -0.46 37.53
C ASP A 132 58.03 -1.27 38.72
N THR A 133 57.12 -1.54 39.65
CA THR A 133 57.27 -2.23 40.95
C THR A 133 57.77 -1.39 42.14
N ALA A 134 57.07 -0.30 42.44
CA ALA A 134 56.96 0.20 43.81
C ALA A 134 55.48 0.35 44.19
N LEU A 135 54.70 -0.73 44.04
CA LEU A 135 53.53 -0.93 44.90
C LEU A 135 54.07 -1.51 46.22
N PRO A 136 53.87 -0.85 47.38
CA PRO A 136 54.16 -1.49 48.65
C PRO A 136 53.36 -2.79 48.74
N GLU A 137 54.03 -3.88 49.09
CA GLU A 137 53.40 -5.19 49.25
C GLU A 137 52.18 -5.09 50.17
N GLY A 138 50.97 -5.28 49.62
CA GLY A 138 49.77 -5.19 50.45
C GLY A 138 48.41 -5.20 49.75
N GLU A 139 48.30 -4.93 48.44
CA GLU A 139 46.99 -4.95 47.76
C GLU A 139 47.02 -5.81 46.49
N ALA A 140 46.05 -6.71 46.41
CA ALA A 140 45.89 -7.76 45.41
C ALA A 140 46.00 -7.25 43.95
N PRO A 141 46.42 -8.10 42.99
CA PRO A 141 46.57 -7.70 41.61
C PRO A 141 45.23 -7.24 41.03
N VAL A 142 45.09 -5.93 40.82
CA VAL A 142 43.97 -5.34 40.11
C VAL A 142 44.17 -5.65 38.62
N LEU A 143 43.59 -6.77 38.19
CA LEU A 143 43.40 -7.08 36.77
C LEU A 143 42.69 -5.89 36.12
N ALA A 144 43.38 -5.20 35.22
CA ALA A 144 42.75 -4.27 34.29
C ALA A 144 41.80 -5.09 33.39
N SER A 145 40.55 -5.20 33.80
CA SER A 145 39.51 -5.80 32.98
C SER A 145 39.16 -4.81 31.88
N VAL A 146 39.36 -5.22 30.63
CA VAL A 146 38.74 -4.54 29.49
C VAL A 146 37.24 -4.74 29.66
N ALA A 147 36.55 -3.73 30.18
CA ALA A 147 35.11 -3.71 30.16
C ALA A 147 34.68 -3.90 28.70
N ALA A 148 33.99 -5.00 28.41
CA ALA A 148 33.50 -5.30 27.08
C ALA A 148 32.67 -4.09 26.60
N ILE A 149 33.11 -3.48 25.49
CA ILE A 149 32.44 -2.36 24.85
C ILE A 149 30.98 -2.77 24.63
N SER A 150 30.08 -2.17 25.40
CA SER A 150 28.65 -2.39 25.24
C SER A 150 28.24 -1.73 23.93
N VAL A 151 27.79 -2.56 22.99
CA VAL A 151 27.19 -2.09 21.74
C VAL A 151 25.88 -1.41 22.12
N VAL A 152 25.89 -0.09 22.18
CA VAL A 152 24.67 0.70 22.31
C VAL A 152 23.90 0.53 21.01
N SER A 153 22.95 -0.40 21.01
CA SER A 153 21.96 -0.50 19.94
C SER A 153 21.09 0.75 20.00
N ALA A 154 21.30 1.67 19.06
CA ALA A 154 20.36 2.76 18.81
C ALA A 154 19.05 2.15 18.29
N ARG A 155 17.94 2.58 18.90
CA ARG A 155 16.58 2.10 18.64
C ARG A 155 15.87 3.03 17.65
#